data_AF-A0A529KLW2-F1
#
_entry.id   AF-A0A529KLW2-F1
#
_cell.length_a   1.000
_cell.length_b   1.000
_cell.length_c   1.000
_cell.angle_alpha   90.00
_cell.angle_beta   90.00
_cell.angle_gamma   90.00
#
_symmetry.space_group_name_H-M   'P 1'
#
loop_
_entity.id
_entity.type
_entity.pdbx_description
1 polymer ?
#
loop_
_entity_poly.entity_id
_entity_poly.type
_entity_poly.pdbx_seq_one_letter_code
_entity_poly.pdbx_strand_id
1 'polypeptide(L)'
;TIGEGDDLTLVMAMQREWADDAKGQVKLLAYKPKAKEWSAVRYPLEATEAGWMGLSEITAHDGKLYILERDNQIGVLAKVKRVYSVALDAFKPAKLGGELPLVEKTLVRDIIGDLKSATNGYVIDKVEGFTIDKNGDIFVATDNDGVDDSSGETLFLRLGNISAVN
;
A
#
# COMPACT_ATOMS: atom_id res chain seq x y z
N THR A 1 11.07 -6.25 -2.53
CA THR A 1 11.85 -7.14 -1.63
C THR A 1 12.75 -6.29 -0.75
N ILE A 2 13.32 -6.87 0.30
CA ILE A 2 14.37 -6.26 1.12
C ILE A 2 15.52 -7.24 1.32
N GLY A 3 16.73 -6.75 1.55
CA GLY A 3 17.93 -7.59 1.63
C GLY A 3 18.30 -8.23 0.29
N GLU A 4 19.35 -9.03 0.31
CA GLU A 4 19.91 -9.71 -0.87
C GLU A 4 20.46 -11.08 -0.52
N GLY A 5 20.76 -11.89 -1.55
CA GLY A 5 21.33 -13.22 -1.37
C GLY A 5 20.50 -14.12 -0.45
N ASP A 6 21.15 -14.77 0.52
CA ASP A 6 20.51 -15.67 1.48
C ASP A 6 19.64 -14.93 2.53
N ASP A 7 19.82 -13.61 2.68
CA ASP A 7 19.05 -12.76 3.60
C ASP A 7 17.84 -12.09 2.93
N LEU A 8 17.64 -12.32 1.63
CA LEU A 8 16.53 -11.76 0.88
C LEU A 8 15.19 -12.12 1.51
N THR A 9 14.34 -11.10 1.66
CA THR A 9 12.98 -11.23 2.17
C THR A 9 11.99 -10.64 1.16
N LEU A 10 11.00 -11.46 0.77
CA LEU A 10 9.83 -10.98 0.03
C LEU A 10 8.87 -10.34 1.03
N VAL A 11 8.38 -9.15 0.71
CA VAL A 11 7.41 -8.44 1.54
C VAL A 11 6.12 -8.33 0.75
N MET A 12 4.98 -8.63 1.38
CA MET A 12 3.66 -8.60 0.75
C MET A 12 2.65 -7.95 1.67
N ALA A 13 1.76 -7.15 1.09
CA ALA A 13 0.63 -6.57 1.81
C ALA A 13 -0.58 -7.49 1.69
N MET A 14 -1.19 -7.85 2.81
CA MET A 14 -2.54 -8.42 2.78
C MET A 14 -3.52 -7.29 2.48
N GLN A 15 -4.27 -7.42 1.38
CA GLN A 15 -5.18 -6.37 0.94
C GLN A 15 -6.23 -6.03 1.98
N ARG A 16 -6.76 -7.05 2.67
CA ARG A 16 -7.82 -6.92 3.64
C ARG A 16 -7.57 -7.80 4.84
N GLU A 17 -8.29 -7.52 5.92
CA GLU A 17 -8.36 -8.36 7.11
C GLU A 17 -8.61 -9.81 6.71
N TRP A 18 -7.78 -10.71 7.21
CA TRP A 18 -7.89 -12.14 6.91
C TRP A 18 -7.78 -12.99 8.17
N ALA A 19 -8.77 -13.87 8.32
CA ALA A 19 -8.86 -14.90 9.36
C ALA A 19 -8.81 -14.33 10.78
N ASP A 20 -7.65 -14.36 11.40
CA ASP A 20 -7.39 -13.99 12.79
C ASP A 20 -6.95 -12.54 12.99
N ASP A 21 -7.02 -11.72 11.94
CA ASP A 21 -6.70 -10.29 12.04
C ASP A 21 -7.62 -9.57 13.04
N ALA A 22 -7.00 -8.69 13.83
CA ALA A 22 -7.75 -7.76 14.66
C ALA A 22 -8.50 -6.76 13.77
N LYS A 23 -9.71 -6.37 14.17
CA LYS A 23 -10.51 -5.39 13.43
C LYS A 23 -9.72 -4.09 13.20
N GLY A 24 -9.76 -3.59 11.98
CA GLY A 24 -9.03 -2.42 11.50
C GLY A 24 -7.54 -2.68 11.25
N GLN A 25 -7.09 -3.93 11.19
CA GLN A 25 -5.67 -4.26 11.01
C GLN A 25 -5.48 -5.38 10.00
N VAL A 26 -4.45 -5.27 9.16
CA VAL A 26 -4.05 -6.31 8.21
C VAL A 26 -2.62 -6.75 8.49
N LYS A 27 -2.18 -7.83 7.85
CA LYS A 27 -0.77 -8.28 7.94
C LYS A 27 0.07 -7.71 6.81
N LEU A 28 1.26 -7.23 7.12
CA LEU A 28 2.36 -7.18 6.15
C LEU A 28 3.21 -8.44 6.35
N LEU A 29 3.20 -9.30 5.35
CA LEU A 29 3.89 -10.58 5.36
C LEU A 29 5.34 -10.42 4.94
N ALA A 30 6.21 -11.20 5.57
CA ALA A 30 7.61 -11.35 5.22
C ALA A 30 7.92 -12.83 5.02
N TYR A 31 8.40 -13.17 3.82
CA TYR A 31 8.81 -14.52 3.45
C TYR A 31 10.31 -14.56 3.16
N LYS A 32 11.03 -15.47 3.83
CA LYS A 32 12.45 -15.74 3.58
C LYS A 32 12.60 -16.98 2.71
N PRO A 33 12.92 -16.88 1.41
CA PRO A 33 12.95 -18.04 0.51
C PRO A 33 13.99 -19.10 0.90
N LYS A 34 15.14 -18.67 1.42
CA LYS A 34 16.21 -19.59 1.85
C LYS A 34 15.75 -20.50 3.00
N ALA A 35 15.11 -19.92 4.01
CA ALA A 35 14.59 -20.64 5.17
C ALA A 35 13.21 -21.28 4.90
N LYS A 36 12.49 -20.82 3.87
CA LYS A 36 11.09 -21.16 3.57
C LYS A 36 10.14 -20.81 4.72
N GLU A 37 10.42 -19.70 5.41
CA GLU A 37 9.69 -19.27 6.60
C GLU A 37 8.85 -18.03 6.33
N TRP A 38 7.68 -18.02 6.96
CA TRP A 38 6.74 -16.90 6.95
C TRP A 38 6.69 -16.21 8.31
N SER A 39 6.63 -14.90 8.26
CA SER A 39 6.51 -14.01 9.42
C SER A 39 5.65 -12.81 9.03
N ALA A 40 5.19 -12.04 10.01
CA ALA A 40 4.37 -10.86 9.76
C ALA A 40 4.50 -9.79 10.83
N VAL A 41 4.07 -8.58 10.47
CA VAL A 41 3.66 -7.52 11.41
C VAL A 41 2.19 -7.18 11.15
N ARG A 42 1.53 -6.55 12.11
CA ARG A 42 0.20 -5.95 11.93
C ARG A 42 0.37 -4.51 11.45
N TYR A 43 -0.50 -4.10 10.52
CA TYR A 43 -0.59 -2.76 9.97
C TYR A 43 -1.99 -2.19 10.25
N PRO A 44 -2.12 -1.00 10.86
CA PRO A 44 -3.40 -0.39 11.11
C PRO A 44 -3.97 0.27 9.85
N LEU A 45 -5.18 -0.10 9.46
CA LEU A 45 -5.93 0.60 8.42
C LEU A 45 -6.50 1.92 8.95
N GLU A 46 -6.71 2.89 8.06
CA GLU A 46 -7.58 4.02 8.29
C GLU A 46 -9.01 3.54 8.58
N ALA A 47 -9.79 4.36 9.29
CA ALA A 47 -11.22 4.13 9.42
C ALA A 47 -11.94 4.62 8.17
N THR A 48 -13.00 3.91 7.79
CA THR A 48 -13.98 4.40 6.81
C THR A 48 -15.39 4.30 7.38
N GLU A 49 -16.23 5.27 7.02
CA GLU A 49 -17.66 5.29 7.36
C GLU A 49 -18.50 4.52 6.32
N ALA A 50 -17.94 4.28 5.13
CA ALA A 50 -18.63 3.62 4.03
C ALA A 50 -17.66 2.71 3.26
N GLY A 51 -18.15 1.56 2.82
CA GLY A 51 -17.35 0.60 2.06
C GLY A 51 -16.29 -0.10 2.91
N TRP A 52 -15.11 -0.34 2.32
CA TRP A 52 -14.00 -1.01 2.97
C TRP A 52 -12.67 -0.31 2.67
N MET A 53 -11.71 -0.51 3.58
CA MET A 53 -10.32 -0.09 3.46
C MET A 53 -9.42 -1.27 3.13
N GLY A 54 -8.40 -1.05 2.31
CA GLY A 54 -7.41 -2.08 2.05
C GLY A 54 -6.11 -1.57 1.43
N LEU A 55 -5.15 -2.49 1.34
CA LEU A 55 -3.82 -2.26 0.81
C LEU A 55 -3.72 -2.78 -0.62
N SER A 56 -3.25 -1.94 -1.51
CA SER A 56 -3.11 -2.31 -2.92
C SER A 56 -1.69 -2.71 -3.29
N GLU A 57 -0.68 -2.09 -2.69
CA GLU A 57 0.71 -2.30 -3.08
C GLU A 57 1.66 -2.02 -1.93
N ILE A 58 2.85 -2.64 -1.99
CA ILE A 58 3.96 -2.42 -1.08
C ILE A 58 5.30 -2.36 -1.83
N THR A 59 6.01 -1.24 -1.70
CA THR A 59 7.32 -1.03 -2.32
C THR A 59 8.37 -0.69 -1.27
N ALA A 60 9.52 -1.35 -1.31
CA ALA A 60 10.67 -0.99 -0.48
C ALA A 60 11.56 0.03 -1.20
N HIS A 61 11.92 1.12 -0.53
CA HIS A 61 12.80 2.15 -1.06
C HIS A 61 13.44 2.94 0.09
N ASP A 62 14.75 3.22 0.01
CA ASP A 62 15.50 4.07 0.95
C ASP A 62 15.15 3.88 2.44
N GLY A 63 15.28 2.64 2.93
CA GLY A 63 15.10 2.34 4.35
C GLY A 63 13.64 2.28 4.82
N LYS A 64 12.67 2.36 3.90
CA LYS A 64 11.24 2.32 4.21
C LYS A 64 10.48 1.33 3.33
N LEU A 65 9.35 0.86 3.86
CA LEU A 65 8.26 0.28 3.09
C LEU A 65 7.26 1.39 2.81
N TYR A 66 6.83 1.54 1.57
CA TYR A 66 5.76 2.41 1.13
C TYR A 66 4.55 1.57 0.78
N ILE A 67 3.39 1.95 1.32
CA ILE A 67 2.16 1.17 1.25
C ILE A 67 1.09 2.05 0.61
N LEU A 68 0.49 1.57 -0.47
CA LEU A 68 -0.69 2.19 -1.05
C LEU A 68 -1.93 1.67 -0.35
N GLU A 69 -2.61 2.55 0.37
CA GLU A 69 -3.83 2.27 1.12
C GLU A 69 -5.00 3.07 0.56
N ARG A 70 -6.15 2.42 0.39
CA ARG A 70 -7.32 3.01 -0.24
C ARG A 70 -8.64 2.50 0.31
N ASP A 71 -9.64 3.37 0.30
CA ASP A 71 -11.04 2.94 0.34
C ASP A 71 -11.46 2.39 -1.03
N ASN A 72 -12.60 1.70 -1.08
CA ASN A 72 -13.23 1.25 -2.32
C ASN A 72 -14.30 2.23 -2.84
N GLN A 73 -14.18 3.51 -2.49
CA GLN A 73 -15.11 4.55 -2.91
C GLN A 73 -14.56 5.31 -4.12
N ILE A 74 -15.47 5.92 -4.88
CA ILE A 74 -15.19 6.61 -6.15
C ILE A 74 -15.73 8.04 -6.18
N GLY A 75 -15.29 8.83 -7.15
CA GLY A 75 -15.76 10.19 -7.38
C GLY A 75 -15.67 11.05 -6.13
N VAL A 76 -16.78 11.68 -5.74
CA VAL A 76 -16.87 12.54 -4.55
C VAL A 76 -16.93 11.76 -3.23
N LEU A 77 -17.20 10.45 -3.30
CA LEU A 77 -17.29 9.57 -2.14
C LEU A 77 -15.92 9.05 -1.71
N ALA A 78 -14.93 8.99 -2.60
CA ALA A 78 -13.54 8.66 -2.28
C ALA A 78 -12.95 9.61 -1.22
N LYS A 79 -12.43 9.05 -0.13
CA LYS A 79 -11.83 9.78 1.01
C LYS A 79 -10.38 9.41 1.28
N VAL A 80 -9.99 8.19 0.97
CA VAL A 80 -8.64 7.67 1.18
C VAL A 80 -8.14 7.04 -0.12
N LYS A 81 -7.14 7.70 -0.71
CA LYS A 81 -6.20 7.13 -1.70
C LYS A 81 -4.83 7.67 -1.29
N ARG A 82 -4.08 6.92 -0.49
CA ARG A 82 -2.91 7.45 0.22
C ARG A 82 -1.72 6.52 0.15
N VAL A 83 -0.54 7.11 0.11
CA VAL A 83 0.73 6.43 0.30
C VAL A 83 1.16 6.67 1.73
N TYR A 84 1.37 5.60 2.48
CA TYR A 84 1.98 5.63 3.80
C TYR A 84 3.39 5.05 3.75
N SER A 85 4.17 5.29 4.79
CA SER A 85 5.45 4.62 5.00
C SER A 85 5.55 3.96 6.37
N VAL A 86 6.29 2.85 6.42
CA VAL A 86 6.73 2.14 7.62
C VAL A 86 8.25 2.05 7.54
N ALA A 87 8.95 2.44 8.59
CA ALA A 87 10.41 2.37 8.61
C ALA A 87 10.88 0.91 8.68
N LEU A 88 11.92 0.54 7.92
CA LEU A 88 12.41 -0.84 7.89
C LEU A 88 13.07 -1.30 9.20
N ASP A 89 13.61 -0.37 9.99
CA ASP A 89 14.14 -0.66 11.33
C ASP A 89 13.02 -0.99 12.35
N ALA A 90 11.82 -0.46 12.14
CA ALA A 90 10.61 -0.79 12.89
C ALA A 90 9.87 -2.02 12.32
N PHE A 91 10.12 -2.40 11.06
CA PHE A 91 9.59 -3.61 10.46
C PHE A 91 10.29 -4.85 11.03
N LYS A 92 9.75 -5.37 12.14
CA LYS A 92 10.27 -6.55 12.86
C LYS A 92 9.27 -7.70 12.83
N PRO A 93 9.12 -8.43 11.72
CA PRO A 93 8.16 -9.53 11.61
C PRO A 93 8.37 -10.61 12.66
N ALA A 94 7.27 -11.07 13.26
CA ALA A 94 7.23 -12.22 14.15
C ALA A 94 6.59 -13.44 13.45
N LYS A 95 6.82 -14.63 13.99
CA LYS A 95 6.28 -15.89 13.44
C LYS A 95 4.75 -15.86 13.43
N LEU A 96 4.14 -16.32 12.34
CA LEU A 96 2.70 -16.50 12.24
C LEU A 96 2.17 -17.48 13.31
N GLY A 97 0.93 -17.26 13.76
CA GLY A 97 0.27 -18.06 14.82
C GLY A 97 0.64 -17.64 16.25
N GLY A 98 1.47 -16.61 16.42
CA GLY A 98 1.75 -15.97 17.70
C GLY A 98 1.34 -14.49 17.71
N GLU A 99 1.73 -13.78 18.77
CA GLU A 99 1.52 -12.33 18.84
C GLU A 99 2.38 -11.61 17.80
N LEU A 100 1.74 -10.79 16.97
CA LEU A 100 2.39 -10.03 15.92
C LEU A 100 2.56 -8.56 16.36
N PRO A 101 3.76 -7.96 16.18
CA PRO A 101 3.98 -6.57 16.52
C PRO A 101 3.17 -5.66 15.59
N LEU A 102 2.66 -4.56 16.13
CA LEU A 102 1.95 -3.52 15.37
C LEU A 102 2.96 -2.47 14.92
N VAL A 103 2.98 -2.17 13.62
CA VAL A 103 3.81 -1.07 13.08
C VAL A 103 3.08 0.26 13.16
N GLU A 104 3.86 1.32 13.32
CA GLU A 104 3.41 2.68 13.10
C GLU A 104 3.57 3.05 11.62
N LYS A 105 2.59 3.76 11.08
CA LYS A 105 2.60 4.27 9.71
C LYS A 105 2.66 5.79 9.70
N THR A 106 3.37 6.37 8.73
CA THR A 106 3.44 7.82 8.51
C THR A 106 2.83 8.15 7.16
N LEU A 107 1.90 9.12 7.11
CA LEU A 107 1.35 9.60 5.84
C LEU A 107 2.46 10.24 5.01
N VAL A 108 2.61 9.79 3.77
CA VAL A 108 3.59 10.33 2.82
C VAL A 108 2.88 11.21 1.78
N ARG A 109 1.75 10.74 1.23
CA ARG A 109 1.02 11.49 0.22
C ARG A 109 -0.45 11.11 0.20
N ASP A 110 -1.32 12.10 0.03
CA ASP A 110 -2.69 11.90 -0.41
C ASP A 110 -2.79 12.16 -1.92
N ILE A 111 -3.18 11.14 -2.68
CA ILE A 111 -3.17 11.18 -4.16
C ILE A 111 -4.55 11.47 -4.75
N ILE A 112 -5.56 11.80 -3.93
CA ILE A 112 -6.90 12.16 -4.44
C ILE A 112 -6.82 13.37 -5.38
N GLY A 113 -6.02 14.37 -5.03
CA GLY A 113 -5.83 15.56 -5.87
C GLY A 113 -5.16 15.24 -7.22
N ASP A 114 -4.18 14.34 -7.20
CA ASP A 114 -3.49 13.86 -8.40
C ASP A 114 -4.47 13.12 -9.33
N LEU A 115 -5.27 12.21 -8.78
CA LEU A 115 -6.27 11.45 -9.53
C LEU A 115 -7.30 12.39 -10.16
N LYS A 116 -7.87 13.32 -9.38
CA LYS A 116 -8.82 14.32 -9.90
C LYS A 116 -8.23 15.15 -11.03
N SER A 117 -6.96 15.53 -10.93
CA SER A 117 -6.30 16.31 -11.97
C SER A 117 -6.14 15.51 -13.27
N ALA A 118 -5.93 14.21 -13.18
CA ALA A 118 -5.79 13.31 -14.33
C ALA A 118 -7.13 12.98 -15.02
N THR A 119 -8.25 13.04 -14.30
CA THR A 119 -9.57 12.52 -14.74
C THR A 119 -10.68 13.57 -14.74
N ASN A 120 -10.31 14.85 -14.87
CA ASN A 120 -11.26 15.96 -14.89
C ASN A 120 -12.21 16.00 -13.66
N GLY A 121 -11.66 15.70 -12.49
CA GLY A 121 -12.34 15.80 -11.19
C GLY A 121 -12.88 14.48 -10.62
N TYR A 122 -12.76 13.36 -11.33
CA TYR A 122 -13.33 12.07 -10.91
C TYR A 122 -12.32 11.12 -10.26
N VAL A 123 -12.50 10.74 -9.00
CA VAL A 123 -11.58 9.78 -8.36
C VAL A 123 -11.94 8.35 -8.78
N ILE A 124 -11.03 7.66 -9.46
CA ILE A 124 -11.20 6.24 -9.81
C ILE A 124 -11.00 5.37 -8.57
N ASP A 125 -11.64 4.21 -8.57
CA ASP A 125 -11.53 3.26 -7.47
C ASP A 125 -10.09 2.76 -7.35
N LYS A 126 -9.69 1.84 -8.23
CA LYS A 126 -8.61 0.89 -8.04
C LYS A 126 -7.24 1.42 -8.45
N VAL A 127 -6.69 2.29 -7.63
CA VAL A 127 -5.24 2.54 -7.66
C VAL A 127 -4.55 1.30 -7.10
N GLU A 128 -3.94 0.50 -7.98
CA GLU A 128 -3.43 -0.83 -7.62
C GLU A 128 -1.95 -1.04 -7.90
N GLY A 129 -1.36 -0.24 -8.79
CA GLY A 129 0.09 -0.19 -8.96
C GLY A 129 0.70 1.00 -8.22
N PHE A 130 1.83 0.76 -7.56
CA PHE A 130 2.68 1.79 -6.98
C PHE A 130 4.15 1.36 -7.05
N THR A 131 5.03 2.27 -7.45
CA THR A 131 6.47 2.05 -7.32
C THR A 131 7.24 3.36 -7.16
N ILE A 132 8.49 3.24 -6.74
CA ILE A 132 9.44 4.34 -6.66
C ILE A 132 10.68 3.93 -7.45
N ASP A 133 11.08 4.75 -8.42
CA ASP A 133 12.27 4.48 -9.21
C ASP A 133 13.57 4.84 -8.47
N LYS A 134 14.71 4.56 -9.08
CA LYS A 134 16.04 4.85 -8.50
C LYS A 134 16.33 6.34 -8.23
N ASN A 135 15.59 7.24 -8.86
CA ASN A 135 15.74 8.69 -8.66
C ASN A 135 14.79 9.19 -7.56
N GLY A 136 13.92 8.32 -7.03
CA GLY A 136 12.88 8.68 -6.07
C GLY A 136 11.58 9.14 -6.71
N ASP A 137 11.40 8.98 -8.03
CA ASP A 137 10.14 9.33 -8.68
C ASP A 137 9.06 8.29 -8.38
N ILE A 138 7.89 8.78 -7.97
CA ILE A 138 6.72 7.96 -7.66
C ILE A 138 5.91 7.72 -8.93
N PHE A 139 5.53 6.47 -9.14
CA PHE A 139 4.61 6.05 -10.19
C PHE A 139 3.41 5.31 -9.59
N VAL A 140 2.22 5.59 -10.10
CA VAL A 140 1.00 4.85 -9.76
C VAL A 140 0.29 4.38 -11.03
N ALA A 141 -0.38 3.23 -10.91
CA ALA A 141 -1.22 2.67 -11.97
C ALA A 141 -2.59 2.29 -11.42
N THR A 142 -3.64 2.43 -12.23
CA THR A 142 -4.98 1.95 -11.88
C THR A 142 -5.34 0.66 -12.61
N ASP A 143 -5.93 -0.29 -11.90
CA ASP A 143 -6.72 -1.34 -12.54
C ASP A 143 -8.07 -0.74 -12.93
N ASN A 144 -8.59 -1.18 -14.08
CA ASN A 144 -9.83 -0.66 -14.64
C ASN A 144 -11.00 -1.66 -14.56
N ASP A 145 -10.77 -2.93 -14.21
CA ASP A 145 -11.76 -4.04 -14.24
C ASP A 145 -12.70 -4.01 -15.46
N GLY A 146 -12.19 -3.58 -16.62
CA GLY A 146 -13.06 -3.29 -17.75
C GLY A 146 -13.98 -2.10 -17.45
N VAL A 147 -15.27 -2.32 -17.18
CA VAL A 147 -16.24 -1.24 -16.87
C VAL A 147 -17.02 -1.50 -15.58
N ASP A 148 -16.58 -2.46 -14.78
CA ASP A 148 -17.20 -2.76 -13.49
C ASP A 148 -16.68 -1.76 -12.44
N ASP A 149 -17.58 -0.96 -11.88
CA ASP A 149 -17.28 0.13 -10.93
C ASP A 149 -16.16 1.10 -11.38
N SER A 150 -15.94 1.22 -12.69
CA SER A 150 -14.84 1.96 -13.31
C SER A 150 -15.23 2.56 -14.66
N SER A 151 -14.57 3.64 -15.09
CA SER A 151 -14.77 4.23 -16.42
C SER A 151 -14.04 3.50 -17.55
N GLY A 152 -13.22 2.50 -17.21
CA GLY A 152 -12.48 1.63 -18.14
C GLY A 152 -11.16 2.14 -18.66
N GLU A 153 -10.75 3.32 -18.21
CA GLU A 153 -9.43 3.89 -18.41
C GLU A 153 -8.44 3.36 -17.37
N THR A 154 -7.25 2.98 -17.83
CA THR A 154 -6.09 2.73 -16.97
C THR A 154 -5.25 3.99 -16.95
N LEU A 155 -5.06 4.56 -15.76
CA LEU A 155 -4.14 5.65 -15.55
C LEU A 155 -2.75 5.09 -15.27
N PHE A 156 -1.72 5.72 -15.84
CA PHE A 156 -0.34 5.55 -15.43
C PHE A 156 0.25 6.94 -15.18
N LEU A 157 0.46 7.27 -13.91
CA LEU A 157 0.81 8.62 -13.48
C LEU A 157 2.19 8.64 -12.84
N ARG A 158 3.00 9.62 -13.23
CA ARG A 158 4.20 10.03 -12.47
C ARG A 158 3.79 11.16 -11.53
N LEU A 159 3.91 10.94 -10.23
CA LEU A 159 3.48 11.89 -9.20
C LEU A 159 4.59 12.86 -8.77
N GLY A 160 5.79 12.72 -9.34
CA GLY A 160 6.98 13.49 -8.98
C GLY A 160 7.82 12.78 -7.92
N ASN A 161 8.81 13.51 -7.39
CA ASN A 161 9.81 12.93 -6.50
C ASN A 161 9.33 12.81 -5.06
N ILE A 162 9.61 11.68 -4.42
CA ILE A 162 9.25 11.37 -3.03
C ILE A 162 9.81 12.38 -2.01
N SER A 163 10.98 12.97 -2.29
CA SER A 163 11.60 13.97 -1.40
C SER A 163 10.94 15.34 -1.46
N ALA A 164 10.21 15.63 -2.55
CA ALA A 164 9.48 16.88 -2.72
C ALA A 164 8.09 16.84 -2.07
N VAL A 165 7.70 15.69 -1.49
CA VAL A 165 6.41 15.49 -0.83
C VAL A 165 6.61 15.70 0.67
N ASN A 166 6.44 16.94 1.12
CA ASN A 166 6.20 17.31 2.52
C ASN A 166 5.31 18.55 2.53
#